data_AF-A0A165DEH5-F1
#
_entry.id   AF-A0A165DEH5-F1
#
_cell.length_a   1.000
_cell.length_b   1.000
_cell.length_c   1.000
_cell.angle_alpha   90.00
_cell.angle_beta   90.00
_cell.angle_gamma   90.00
#
_symmetry.space_group_name_H-M   'P 1'
#
loop_
_entity.id
_entity.type
_entity.pdbx_description
1 polymer ?
#
loop_
_entity_poly.entity_id
_entity_poly.type
_entity_poly.pdbx_seq_one_letter_code
_entity_poly.pdbx_strand_id
1 'polypeptide(L)'
;MPLRGWHPSYPPPPTGPPATLPGAPVHPEIQTSVTFFHQYQLFAAEFQKNTPLGIPIPSIQQFAEFQGMLSGHIPHQQPLAAPAVPAIQPHLDMQADIAQLRRELQEMKDKAGRQHEENEGTDSESDAPVTKHRRKTCKSVTAKRILSLEKGNLSKRQAEVREELQEAVIGHLKTLTGLRRNPFPLQGDVNDENDDVDGSAQDKPSMEFNFDETVTYEENAAIIRHIADLVYKEQTNDVSRTITHPDVNFTKRDLEEFAKTRFRTWKRAYQAQKDELKKAAQLANQARNRRRRRQEQLKQLRGTAVKAYQKRFKVDPSPVLLTDWMSEACSDWSDEEEARDVHRQLLATKAGLTQEEIEEGVKVLERRSLAWRSGQLCSVLAKLDQIVQTKRKGQGNAPIKMKRVDLQRPCTGVPPSKIYPFAISMAWVKEHPELMDE
;
A
#
# COMPACT_ATOMS: atom_id res chain seq x y z
N MET A 1 -52.13 0.46 61.66
CA MET A 1 -52.57 -0.85 62.20
C MET A 1 -54.09 -0.85 62.22
N PRO A 2 -54.79 -1.95 61.87
CA PRO A 2 -54.36 -3.31 61.48
C PRO A 2 -54.61 -3.58 59.96
N LEU A 3 -54.64 -4.81 59.43
CA LEU A 3 -53.63 -5.88 59.30
C LEU A 3 -54.19 -7.00 58.38
N ARG A 4 -53.30 -7.78 57.73
CA ARG A 4 -53.58 -8.96 56.85
C ARG A 4 -54.28 -8.58 55.52
N GLY A 5 -53.92 -9.11 54.35
CA GLY A 5 -53.06 -10.27 53.99
C GLY A 5 -53.91 -11.36 53.29
N TRP A 6 -53.32 -12.16 52.40
CA TRP A 6 -53.66 -13.56 52.02
C TRP A 6 -52.81 -13.97 50.78
N HIS A 7 -52.49 -15.27 50.65
CA HIS A 7 -51.60 -15.85 49.62
C HIS A 7 -52.32 -17.04 48.90
N PRO A 8 -51.73 -17.72 47.90
CA PRO A 8 -52.45 -18.22 46.72
C PRO A 8 -52.88 -19.70 46.80
N SER A 9 -53.51 -20.21 45.73
CA SER A 9 -53.75 -21.64 45.53
C SER A 9 -53.65 -22.02 44.05
N TYR A 10 -52.79 -23.01 43.75
CA TYR A 10 -52.66 -23.69 42.45
C TYR A 10 -53.51 -24.98 42.45
N PRO A 11 -54.04 -25.43 41.29
CA PRO A 11 -54.46 -26.81 41.08
C PRO A 11 -53.28 -27.71 40.62
N PRO A 12 -53.29 -29.03 40.92
CA PRO A 12 -52.19 -29.96 40.62
C PRO A 12 -52.30 -30.64 39.22
N PRO A 13 -51.22 -31.29 38.73
CA PRO A 13 -51.20 -31.99 37.45
C PRO A 13 -51.67 -33.47 37.55
N PRO A 14 -52.20 -34.07 36.46
CA PRO A 14 -52.48 -35.49 36.40
C PRO A 14 -51.24 -36.34 36.05
N THR A 15 -51.21 -37.57 36.56
CA THR A 15 -50.14 -38.56 36.42
C THR A 15 -50.59 -39.77 35.59
N GLY A 16 -49.72 -40.34 34.74
CA GLY A 16 -49.93 -41.67 34.13
C GLY A 16 -49.38 -41.88 32.69
N PRO A 17 -48.53 -42.90 32.43
CA PRO A 17 -48.19 -43.43 31.10
C PRO A 17 -49.17 -44.57 30.69
N PRO A 18 -49.29 -45.02 29.40
CA PRO A 18 -48.23 -45.58 28.53
C PRO A 18 -48.34 -45.04 27.06
N ALA A 19 -47.81 -45.61 25.96
CA ALA A 19 -47.13 -46.89 25.65
C ALA A 19 -46.11 -46.74 24.49
N THR A 20 -45.48 -47.84 24.04
CA THR A 20 -44.31 -47.83 23.13
C THR A 20 -44.51 -48.61 21.81
N LEU A 21 -44.44 -47.90 20.67
CA LEU A 21 -43.88 -48.30 19.33
C LEU A 21 -44.43 -49.55 18.57
N PRO A 22 -44.41 -49.61 17.21
CA PRO A 22 -43.29 -49.25 16.30
C PRO A 22 -43.66 -48.54 14.97
N GLY A 23 -42.66 -48.06 14.18
CA GLY A 23 -42.90 -47.93 12.73
C GLY A 23 -42.13 -46.96 11.80
N ALA A 24 -41.23 -46.08 12.26
CA ALA A 24 -40.37 -45.20 11.42
C ALA A 24 -41.08 -44.12 10.52
N PRO A 25 -40.35 -43.12 9.97
CA PRO A 25 -38.94 -42.74 10.20
C PRO A 25 -38.77 -41.48 11.05
N VAL A 26 -37.65 -41.41 11.77
CA VAL A 26 -37.25 -40.26 12.59
C VAL A 26 -36.57 -39.21 11.71
N HIS A 27 -37.09 -37.99 11.68
CA HIS A 27 -36.31 -36.79 11.34
C HIS A 27 -35.70 -36.21 12.62
N PRO A 28 -34.42 -35.79 12.62
CA PRO A 28 -33.73 -35.38 13.84
C PRO A 28 -34.18 -34.00 14.34
N GLU A 29 -34.84 -34.01 15.49
CA GLU A 29 -34.63 -33.10 16.62
C GLU A 29 -34.58 -31.59 16.37
N ILE A 30 -35.75 -30.94 16.43
CA ILE A 30 -35.84 -29.61 17.05
C ILE A 30 -35.96 -29.81 18.56
N GLN A 31 -34.82 -29.94 19.25
CA GLN A 31 -34.74 -29.76 20.70
C GLN A 31 -34.16 -28.38 21.02
N THR A 32 -34.92 -27.32 20.73
CA THR A 32 -34.71 -26.04 21.44
C THR A 32 -35.11 -26.26 22.88
N SER A 33 -34.11 -26.47 23.75
CA SER A 33 -34.34 -26.76 25.16
C SER A 33 -35.19 -25.67 25.84
N VAL A 34 -36.00 -26.07 26.81
CA VAL A 34 -36.81 -25.12 27.61
C VAL A 34 -35.93 -24.03 28.24
N THR A 35 -34.68 -24.38 28.58
CA THR A 35 -33.66 -23.46 29.08
C THR A 35 -33.21 -22.44 28.03
N PHE A 36 -33.06 -22.81 26.76
CA PHE A 36 -32.69 -21.89 25.68
C PHE A 36 -33.80 -20.87 25.41
N PHE A 37 -35.06 -21.30 25.38
CA PHE A 37 -36.21 -20.39 25.22
C PHE A 37 -36.31 -19.40 26.40
N HIS A 38 -36.04 -19.85 27.62
CA HIS A 38 -36.00 -18.98 28.80
C HIS A 38 -34.84 -17.95 28.76
N GLN A 39 -33.65 -18.36 28.29
CA GLN A 39 -32.53 -17.44 28.06
C GLN A 39 -32.87 -16.35 27.04
N TYR A 40 -33.55 -16.71 25.95
CA TYR A 40 -34.02 -15.74 24.96
C TYR A 40 -35.04 -14.74 25.54
N GLN A 41 -35.96 -15.18 26.41
CA GLN A 41 -36.91 -14.28 27.07
C GLN A 41 -36.21 -13.27 27.99
N LEU A 42 -35.18 -13.69 28.75
CA LEU A 42 -34.38 -12.80 29.58
C LEU A 42 -33.62 -11.77 28.73
N PHE A 43 -32.98 -12.24 27.65
CA PHE A 43 -32.30 -11.37 26.67
C PHE A 43 -33.25 -10.34 26.06
N ALA A 44 -34.44 -10.74 25.61
CA ALA A 44 -35.42 -9.82 25.02
C ALA A 44 -35.84 -8.71 25.99
N ALA A 45 -36.08 -9.06 27.26
CA ALA A 45 -36.43 -8.09 28.31
C ALA A 45 -35.27 -7.13 28.64
N GLU A 46 -34.03 -7.61 28.66
CA GLU A 46 -32.84 -6.77 28.90
C GLU A 46 -32.53 -5.88 27.69
N PHE A 47 -32.63 -6.40 26.47
CA PHE A 47 -32.45 -5.64 25.23
C PHE A 47 -33.44 -4.47 25.16
N GLN A 48 -34.73 -4.73 25.41
CA GLN A 48 -35.78 -3.69 25.39
C GLN A 48 -35.60 -2.62 26.48
N LYS A 49 -34.89 -2.93 27.58
CA LYS A 49 -34.57 -1.98 28.65
C LYS A 49 -33.35 -1.10 28.32
N ASN A 50 -32.37 -1.65 27.59
CA ASN A 50 -31.07 -1.02 27.35
C ASN A 50 -30.95 -0.37 25.96
N THR A 51 -31.94 -0.50 25.09
CA THR A 51 -31.94 0.00 23.70
C THR A 51 -33.01 1.09 23.50
N PRO A 52 -32.72 2.19 22.77
CA PRO A 52 -33.69 3.25 22.53
C PRO A 52 -34.92 2.78 21.72
N LEU A 53 -36.06 3.44 21.96
CA LEU A 53 -37.34 3.16 21.33
C LEU A 53 -37.26 3.24 19.80
N GLY A 54 -37.62 2.13 19.13
CA GLY A 54 -37.70 2.04 17.66
C GLY A 54 -36.91 0.87 17.06
N ILE A 55 -35.95 0.29 17.79
CA ILE A 55 -35.19 -0.87 17.33
C ILE A 55 -35.97 -2.17 17.64
N PRO A 56 -36.24 -3.05 16.65
CA PRO A 56 -36.96 -4.29 16.88
C PRO A 56 -36.11 -5.28 17.70
N ILE A 57 -36.77 -6.04 18.59
CA ILE A 57 -36.12 -7.08 19.38
C ILE A 57 -35.59 -8.17 18.43
N PRO A 58 -34.30 -8.57 18.52
CA PRO A 58 -33.74 -9.63 17.69
C PRO A 58 -34.52 -10.94 17.85
N SER A 59 -34.78 -11.63 16.75
CA SER A 59 -35.52 -12.90 16.75
C SER A 59 -34.76 -14.03 17.45
N ILE A 60 -35.49 -15.07 17.85
CA ILE A 60 -34.89 -16.24 18.52
C ILE A 60 -33.84 -16.97 17.66
N GLN A 61 -33.96 -16.92 16.33
CA GLN A 61 -32.97 -17.45 15.40
C GLN A 61 -31.68 -16.61 15.43
N GLN A 62 -31.79 -15.28 15.36
CA GLN A 62 -30.64 -14.38 15.47
C GLN A 62 -29.96 -14.48 16.85
N PHE A 63 -30.72 -14.71 17.92
CA PHE A 63 -30.16 -14.99 19.25
C PHE A 63 -29.41 -16.32 19.29
N ALA A 64 -29.90 -17.37 18.60
CA ALA A 64 -29.20 -18.65 18.47
C ALA A 64 -27.87 -18.50 17.70
N GLU A 65 -27.87 -17.76 16.60
CA GLU A 65 -26.67 -17.45 15.82
C GLU A 65 -25.65 -16.65 16.65
N PHE A 66 -26.10 -15.64 17.40
CA PHE A 66 -25.26 -14.87 18.31
C PHE A 66 -24.62 -15.72 19.43
N GLN A 67 -25.39 -16.61 20.06
CA GLN A 67 -24.87 -17.56 21.06
C GLN A 67 -23.89 -18.58 20.44
N GLY A 68 -24.14 -19.01 19.20
CA GLY A 68 -23.24 -19.89 18.44
C GLY A 68 -21.89 -19.22 18.14
N MET A 69 -21.90 -17.94 17.74
CA MET A 69 -20.68 -17.14 17.55
C MET A 69 -19.88 -16.97 18.84
N LEU A 70 -20.54 -16.67 19.97
CA LEU A 70 -19.88 -16.55 21.28
C LEU A 70 -19.30 -17.88 21.78
N SER A 71 -19.95 -19.01 21.44
CA SER A 71 -19.55 -20.35 21.88
C SER A 71 -18.56 -21.04 20.92
N GLY A 72 -18.21 -20.42 19.80
CA GLY A 72 -17.24 -20.95 18.83
C GLY A 72 -17.73 -22.20 18.07
N HIS A 73 -19.04 -22.42 17.96
CA HIS A 73 -19.63 -23.52 17.18
C HIS A 73 -20.59 -22.94 16.13
N ILE A 74 -20.23 -23.07 14.86
CA ILE A 74 -21.07 -22.74 13.72
C ILE A 74 -21.71 -24.05 13.22
N PRO A 75 -22.99 -24.34 13.47
CA PRO A 75 -23.69 -25.42 12.80
C PRO A 75 -23.92 -25.06 11.33
N HIS A 76 -23.70 -26.01 10.42
CA HIS A 76 -23.96 -25.84 8.98
C HIS A 76 -25.44 -25.54 8.71
N GLN A 77 -25.72 -24.47 7.96
CA GLN A 77 -27.03 -24.27 7.35
C GLN A 77 -27.23 -25.24 6.17
N GLN A 78 -28.36 -25.96 6.15
CA GLN A 78 -28.95 -26.51 4.93
C GLN A 78 -30.00 -25.52 4.38
N PRO A 79 -30.11 -25.34 3.06
CA PRO A 79 -31.13 -24.48 2.47
C PRO A 79 -32.51 -25.16 2.46
N LEU A 80 -33.52 -24.51 3.02
CA LEU A 80 -34.93 -24.89 2.89
C LEU A 80 -35.73 -23.82 2.14
N ALA A 81 -36.76 -24.27 1.42
CA ALA A 81 -37.42 -23.51 0.36
C ALA A 81 -38.33 -22.37 0.85
N ALA A 82 -38.50 -21.36 -0.01
CA ALA A 82 -39.39 -20.23 0.23
C ALA A 82 -40.87 -20.62 0.05
N PRO A 83 -41.80 -20.11 0.89
CA PRO A 83 -43.23 -20.15 0.61
C PRO A 83 -43.60 -19.04 -0.40
N ALA A 84 -44.50 -19.36 -1.32
CA ALA A 84 -44.97 -18.41 -2.33
C ALA A 84 -46.05 -17.46 -1.79
N VAL A 85 -45.97 -16.18 -2.15
CA VAL A 85 -47.08 -15.21 -2.07
C VAL A 85 -47.12 -14.41 -3.38
N PRO A 86 -48.27 -14.29 -4.08
CA PRO A 86 -48.34 -13.61 -5.37
C PRO A 86 -48.73 -12.13 -5.23
N ALA A 87 -48.07 -11.24 -5.98
CA ALA A 87 -48.67 -10.07 -6.66
C ALA A 87 -47.61 -9.16 -7.33
N ILE A 88 -47.88 -8.80 -8.60
CA ILE A 88 -47.52 -7.53 -9.27
C ILE A 88 -46.01 -7.18 -9.34
N GLN A 89 -45.44 -7.23 -10.55
CA GLN A 89 -44.03 -6.95 -10.82
C GLN A 89 -43.79 -5.60 -11.53
N PRO A 90 -43.39 -4.54 -10.80
CA PRO A 90 -42.56 -3.45 -11.33
C PRO A 90 -41.05 -3.76 -11.21
N HIS A 91 -40.71 -4.93 -10.67
CA HIS A 91 -39.35 -5.31 -10.28
C HIS A 91 -38.51 -5.87 -11.46
N LEU A 92 -39.15 -6.34 -12.54
CA LEU A 92 -38.44 -6.83 -13.73
C LEU A 92 -37.73 -5.70 -14.47
N ASP A 93 -38.40 -4.57 -14.66
CA ASP A 93 -37.81 -3.41 -15.35
C ASP A 93 -36.65 -2.82 -14.53
N MET A 94 -36.82 -2.64 -13.20
CA MET A 94 -35.70 -2.25 -12.34
C MET A 94 -34.54 -3.27 -12.35
N GLN A 95 -34.81 -4.58 -12.45
CA GLN A 95 -33.72 -5.57 -12.57
C GLN A 95 -33.05 -5.54 -13.95
N ALA A 96 -33.79 -5.24 -15.02
CA ALA A 96 -33.24 -5.03 -16.35
C ALA A 96 -32.37 -3.76 -16.38
N ASP A 97 -32.86 -2.65 -15.81
CA ASP A 97 -32.13 -1.39 -15.67
C ASP A 97 -30.88 -1.56 -14.82
N ILE A 98 -30.96 -2.23 -13.66
CA ILE A 98 -29.79 -2.53 -12.82
C ILE A 98 -28.80 -3.44 -13.56
N ALA A 99 -29.27 -4.39 -14.37
CA ALA A 99 -28.41 -5.25 -15.19
C ALA A 99 -27.78 -4.48 -16.37
N GLN A 100 -28.47 -3.48 -16.93
CA GLN A 100 -27.94 -2.59 -17.95
C GLN A 100 -26.91 -1.61 -17.37
N LEU A 101 -27.22 -0.93 -16.27
CA LEU A 101 -26.30 -0.07 -15.50
C LEU A 101 -25.04 -0.82 -15.09
N ARG A 102 -25.14 -2.08 -14.64
CA ARG A 102 -23.97 -2.92 -14.35
C ARG A 102 -23.15 -3.24 -15.60
N ARG A 103 -23.78 -3.38 -16.77
CA ARG A 103 -23.11 -3.63 -18.06
C ARG A 103 -22.43 -2.37 -18.60
N GLU A 104 -23.08 -1.22 -18.48
CA GLU A 104 -22.50 0.09 -18.82
C GLU A 104 -21.36 0.48 -17.87
N LEU A 105 -21.49 0.22 -16.56
CA LEU A 105 -20.40 0.38 -15.61
C LEU A 105 -19.23 -0.57 -15.91
N GLN A 106 -19.50 -1.81 -16.33
CA GLN A 106 -18.44 -2.72 -16.74
C GLN A 106 -17.78 -2.26 -18.06
N GLU A 107 -18.54 -1.81 -19.06
CA GLU A 107 -17.96 -1.22 -20.27
C GLU A 107 -17.16 0.05 -19.99
N MET A 108 -17.62 0.94 -19.10
CA MET A 108 -16.86 2.12 -18.69
C MET A 108 -15.62 1.74 -17.91
N LYS A 109 -15.68 0.71 -17.05
CA LYS A 109 -14.52 0.15 -16.35
C LYS A 109 -13.52 -0.50 -17.30
N ASP A 110 -13.98 -1.17 -18.35
CA ASP A 110 -13.13 -1.81 -19.36
C ASP A 110 -12.55 -0.77 -20.34
N LYS A 111 -13.29 0.30 -20.66
CA LYS A 111 -12.79 1.46 -21.44
C LYS A 111 -11.78 2.28 -20.63
N ALA A 112 -12.07 2.57 -19.37
CA ALA A 112 -11.14 3.21 -18.44
C ALA A 112 -9.91 2.32 -18.22
N GLY A 113 -10.09 1.01 -18.07
CA GLY A 113 -9.02 0.02 -18.01
C GLY A 113 -8.10 0.09 -19.23
N ARG A 114 -8.64 0.11 -20.45
CA ARG A 114 -7.83 0.26 -21.67
C ARG A 114 -7.10 1.61 -21.77
N GLN A 115 -7.77 2.71 -21.42
CA GLN A 115 -7.12 4.04 -21.37
C GLN A 115 -6.04 4.14 -20.27
N HIS A 116 -6.16 3.34 -19.21
CA HIS A 116 -5.21 3.25 -18.10
C HIS A 116 -4.08 2.24 -18.40
N GLU A 117 -4.31 1.19 -19.20
CA GLU A 117 -3.28 0.24 -19.66
C GLU A 117 -2.36 0.85 -20.74
N GLU A 118 -2.86 1.79 -21.55
CA GLU A 118 -2.01 2.56 -22.49
C GLU A 118 -1.15 3.63 -21.78
N ASN A 119 -1.48 4.02 -20.54
CA ASN A 119 -0.82 5.12 -19.81
C ASN A 119 -0.06 4.68 -18.53
N GLU A 120 -0.43 3.56 -17.90
CA GLU A 120 0.31 2.93 -16.81
C GLU A 120 0.87 1.56 -17.19
N GLY A 121 2.03 1.56 -17.86
CA GLY A 121 2.94 0.41 -17.86
C GLY A 121 3.56 0.24 -16.48
N THR A 122 2.89 -0.54 -15.62
CA THR A 122 3.20 -0.78 -14.20
C THR A 122 4.42 -1.69 -13.99
N ASP A 123 5.05 -1.49 -12.83
CA ASP A 123 6.05 -2.39 -12.24
C ASP A 123 5.33 -3.31 -11.23
N SER A 124 5.26 -4.61 -11.57
CA SER A 124 5.12 -5.82 -10.74
C SER A 124 4.03 -5.99 -9.63
N GLU A 125 3.54 -7.24 -9.56
CA GLU A 125 2.84 -7.94 -8.45
C GLU A 125 1.40 -7.56 -8.03
N SER A 126 0.45 -8.50 -8.27
CA SER A 126 -0.53 -8.94 -7.25
C SER A 126 -1.13 -10.32 -7.57
N ASP A 127 -1.49 -11.09 -6.53
CA ASP A 127 -1.94 -12.48 -6.56
C ASP A 127 -3.35 -12.70 -7.15
N ALA A 128 -3.50 -13.65 -8.08
CA ALA A 128 -4.76 -14.36 -8.36
C ALA A 128 -4.52 -15.71 -9.08
N PRO A 129 -5.28 -16.79 -8.79
CA PRO A 129 -4.97 -18.13 -9.28
C PRO A 129 -5.44 -18.38 -10.72
N VAL A 130 -4.49 -18.45 -11.67
CA VAL A 130 -4.80 -18.73 -13.08
C VAL A 130 -5.11 -20.21 -13.33
N THR A 131 -6.33 -20.48 -13.81
CA THR A 131 -6.78 -21.80 -14.26
C THR A 131 -5.99 -22.31 -15.48
N LYS A 132 -5.58 -23.58 -15.42
CA LYS A 132 -4.64 -24.19 -16.39
C LYS A 132 -5.29 -24.56 -17.73
N HIS A 133 -5.32 -23.65 -18.71
CA HIS A 133 -5.50 -24.04 -20.12
C HIS A 133 -4.16 -24.30 -20.84
N ARG A 134 -3.78 -25.58 -20.81
CA ARG A 134 -2.50 -26.12 -21.30
C ARG A 134 -2.45 -26.24 -22.83
N ARG A 135 -2.23 -25.13 -23.56
CA ARG A 135 -1.84 -25.19 -24.97
C ARG A 135 -0.35 -25.57 -25.07
N LYS A 136 -0.08 -26.78 -25.56
CA LYS A 136 1.28 -27.24 -25.92
C LYS A 136 1.67 -26.61 -27.25
N THR A 137 2.52 -25.59 -27.24
CA THR A 137 3.26 -25.13 -28.43
C THR A 137 4.74 -25.49 -28.28
N CYS A 138 5.39 -25.82 -29.40
CA CYS A 138 6.71 -26.44 -29.39
C CYS A 138 7.81 -25.51 -28.85
N LYS A 139 8.73 -26.09 -28.07
CA LYS A 139 9.92 -25.40 -27.56
C LYS A 139 10.85 -25.05 -28.73
N SER A 140 10.87 -23.80 -29.18
CA SER A 140 12.09 -23.25 -29.78
C SER A 140 13.03 -22.84 -28.65
N VAL A 141 14.33 -23.05 -28.82
CA VAL A 141 15.37 -22.61 -27.87
C VAL A 141 15.61 -21.11 -28.08
N THR A 142 14.60 -20.31 -27.80
CA THR A 142 14.78 -18.86 -27.68
C THR A 142 15.50 -18.61 -26.36
N ALA A 143 16.68 -17.97 -26.44
CA ALA A 143 17.42 -17.54 -25.26
C ALA A 143 16.49 -16.76 -24.33
N LYS A 144 16.22 -17.34 -23.16
CA LYS A 144 15.35 -16.77 -22.14
C LYS A 144 16.07 -15.57 -21.53
N ARG A 145 15.32 -14.54 -21.17
CA ARG A 145 15.82 -13.46 -20.32
C ARG A 145 16.19 -14.06 -18.97
N ILE A 146 17.44 -13.96 -18.57
CA ILE A 146 17.96 -14.53 -17.32
C ILE A 146 17.98 -13.47 -16.22
N LEU A 147 18.38 -12.23 -16.57
CA LEU A 147 18.57 -11.12 -15.63
C LEU A 147 17.52 -10.02 -15.77
N SER A 148 16.74 -9.98 -16.86
CA SER A 148 15.56 -9.09 -16.97
C SER A 148 14.31 -9.59 -16.26
N LEU A 149 14.42 -10.59 -15.37
CA LEU A 149 13.32 -11.02 -14.49
C LEU A 149 13.08 -9.98 -13.38
N GLU A 150 11.98 -10.10 -12.64
CA GLU A 150 11.70 -9.24 -11.47
C GLU A 150 12.79 -9.38 -10.41
N LYS A 151 13.13 -8.31 -9.68
CA LYS A 151 14.27 -8.31 -8.75
C LYS A 151 14.14 -9.35 -7.62
N GLY A 152 12.92 -9.68 -7.19
CA GLY A 152 12.68 -10.72 -6.17
C GLY A 152 12.98 -12.15 -6.63
N ASN A 153 12.99 -12.39 -7.95
CA ASN A 153 13.25 -13.70 -8.56
C ASN A 153 14.73 -13.95 -8.90
N LEU A 154 15.63 -13.01 -8.56
CA LEU A 154 17.06 -13.11 -8.79
C LEU A 154 17.80 -13.44 -7.49
N SER A 155 18.79 -14.34 -7.57
CA SER A 155 19.75 -14.53 -6.47
C SER A 155 20.60 -13.27 -6.25
N LYS A 156 21.20 -13.12 -5.06
CA LYS A 156 22.03 -11.94 -4.73
C LYS A 156 23.13 -11.67 -5.77
N ARG A 157 23.83 -12.72 -6.23
CA ARG A 157 24.86 -12.61 -7.29
C ARG A 157 24.29 -12.14 -8.63
N GLN A 158 23.11 -12.65 -9.00
CA GLN A 158 22.42 -12.22 -10.23
C GLN A 158 21.91 -10.78 -10.14
N ALA A 159 21.52 -10.31 -8.95
CA ALA A 159 21.16 -8.92 -8.72
C ALA A 159 22.38 -7.99 -8.81
N GLU A 160 23.52 -8.39 -8.23
CA GLU A 160 24.80 -7.65 -8.33
C GLU A 160 25.25 -7.54 -9.81
N VAL A 161 25.35 -8.65 -10.55
CA VAL A 161 25.71 -8.64 -11.98
C VAL A 161 24.69 -7.89 -12.84
N ARG A 162 23.39 -7.93 -12.50
CA ARG A 162 22.38 -7.12 -13.18
C ARG A 162 22.65 -5.62 -13.01
N GLU A 163 23.04 -5.18 -11.82
CA GLU A 163 23.31 -3.76 -11.56
C GLU A 163 24.59 -3.32 -12.28
N GLU A 164 25.66 -4.13 -12.25
CA GLU A 164 26.90 -3.91 -13.03
C GLU A 164 26.61 -3.81 -14.55
N LEU A 165 25.83 -4.73 -15.11
CA LEU A 165 25.47 -4.71 -16.54
C LEU A 165 24.53 -3.54 -16.89
N GLN A 166 23.68 -3.08 -15.96
CA GLN A 166 22.88 -1.88 -16.15
C GLN A 166 23.75 -0.62 -16.15
N GLU A 167 24.78 -0.55 -15.31
CA GLU A 167 25.73 0.57 -15.30
C GLU A 167 26.61 0.59 -16.55
N ALA A 168 27.09 -0.57 -17.03
CA ALA A 168 27.79 -0.69 -18.30
C ALA A 168 26.93 -0.22 -19.49
N VAL A 169 25.66 -0.66 -19.55
CA VAL A 169 24.70 -0.19 -20.57
C VAL A 169 24.46 1.32 -20.47
N ILE A 170 24.37 1.89 -19.26
CA ILE A 170 24.25 3.34 -19.07
C ILE A 170 25.52 4.07 -19.54
N GLY A 171 26.71 3.56 -19.23
CA GLY A 171 27.98 4.14 -19.70
C GLY A 171 28.04 4.23 -21.22
N HIS A 172 27.80 3.11 -21.92
CA HIS A 172 27.75 3.08 -23.38
C HIS A 172 26.64 3.96 -23.98
N LEU A 173 25.47 4.04 -23.33
CA LEU A 173 24.43 5.00 -23.70
C LEU A 173 24.94 6.45 -23.63
N LYS A 174 25.66 6.83 -22.56
CA LYS A 174 26.24 8.19 -22.45
C LYS A 174 27.25 8.45 -23.57
N THR A 175 28.19 7.52 -23.79
CA THR A 175 29.27 7.67 -24.79
C THR A 175 28.72 7.78 -26.21
N LEU A 176 27.77 6.92 -26.61
CA LEU A 176 27.26 6.91 -27.98
C LEU A 176 26.29 8.06 -28.30
N THR A 177 25.52 8.52 -27.31
CA THR A 177 24.45 9.52 -27.52
C THR A 177 24.76 10.90 -26.94
N GLY A 178 25.89 11.06 -26.25
CA GLY A 178 26.28 12.30 -25.57
C GLY A 178 25.38 12.70 -24.39
N LEU A 179 24.38 11.87 -24.04
CA LEU A 179 23.40 12.16 -23.00
C LEU A 179 23.96 11.86 -21.60
N ARG A 180 23.75 12.78 -20.65
CA ARG A 180 24.08 12.58 -19.23
C ARG A 180 23.23 11.47 -18.61
N ARG A 181 23.54 11.05 -17.37
CA ARG A 181 22.71 10.05 -16.66
C ARG A 181 21.24 10.48 -16.66
N ASN A 182 20.96 11.71 -16.24
CA ASN A 182 19.66 12.34 -16.30
C ASN A 182 19.68 13.49 -17.34
N PRO A 183 19.36 13.24 -18.63
CA PRO A 183 19.48 14.24 -19.68
C PRO A 183 18.38 15.32 -19.62
N PHE A 184 17.25 15.00 -18.98
CA PHE A 184 16.08 15.87 -18.88
C PHE A 184 15.69 16.07 -17.41
N PRO A 185 16.53 16.76 -16.61
CA PRO A 185 16.24 17.00 -15.21
C PRO A 185 14.98 17.86 -15.06
N LEU A 186 14.20 17.57 -14.02
CA LEU A 186 13.14 18.46 -13.56
C LEU A 186 13.68 19.34 -12.43
N GLN A 187 13.16 20.56 -12.36
CA GLN A 187 13.64 21.66 -11.52
C GLN A 187 13.96 21.21 -10.07
N GLY A 188 15.22 21.34 -9.66
CA GLY A 188 15.70 20.92 -8.33
C GLY A 188 16.47 19.59 -8.27
N ASP A 189 16.52 18.78 -9.34
CA ASP A 189 17.40 17.60 -9.43
C ASP A 189 18.89 17.95 -9.69
N VAL A 190 19.37 19.10 -9.19
CA VAL A 190 20.77 19.57 -9.33
C VAL A 190 21.76 18.67 -8.56
N ASN A 191 21.25 17.84 -7.65
CA ASN A 191 22.02 16.97 -6.77
C ASN A 191 22.79 15.79 -7.44
N ASP A 192 22.83 15.72 -8.78
CA ASP A 192 23.69 14.80 -9.55
C ASP A 192 25.06 15.47 -9.88
N GLU A 193 25.65 16.16 -8.89
CA GLU A 193 26.95 16.87 -8.93
C GLU A 193 28.16 15.91 -9.02
N ASN A 194 28.02 14.77 -9.69
CA ASN A 194 29.11 13.81 -9.97
C ASN A 194 29.05 13.25 -11.42
N ASP A 195 28.25 13.85 -12.31
CA ASP A 195 28.48 13.74 -13.75
C ASP A 195 29.38 14.94 -14.17
N ASP A 196 30.62 14.95 -13.68
CA ASP A 196 31.72 15.75 -14.24
C ASP A 196 31.92 15.27 -15.69
N VAL A 197 31.29 15.98 -16.62
CA VAL A 197 31.68 15.94 -18.02
C VAL A 197 33.01 16.68 -18.09
N ASP A 198 34.11 15.93 -17.98
CA ASP A 198 35.43 16.44 -18.29
C ASP A 198 35.36 17.13 -19.65
N GLY A 199 35.83 18.38 -19.68
CA GLY A 199 35.69 19.32 -20.80
C GLY A 199 36.55 18.97 -22.02
N SER A 200 36.83 17.69 -22.23
CA SER A 200 37.41 17.18 -23.47
C SER A 200 36.42 17.41 -24.61
N ALA A 201 36.74 18.43 -25.41
CA ALA A 201 35.97 18.74 -26.61
C ALA A 201 36.12 17.61 -27.64
N GLN A 202 35.10 17.49 -28.49
CA GLN A 202 35.07 16.66 -29.70
C GLN A 202 34.86 15.15 -29.48
N ASP A 203 33.59 14.78 -29.28
CA ASP A 203 32.90 14.15 -30.42
C ASP A 203 31.44 14.58 -30.48
N LYS A 204 30.90 14.72 -31.70
CA LYS A 204 29.47 14.92 -31.92
C LYS A 204 28.79 13.58 -31.61
N PRO A 205 27.65 13.52 -30.89
CA PRO A 205 27.03 12.24 -30.53
C PRO A 205 26.84 11.39 -31.78
N SER A 206 27.44 10.20 -31.76
CA SER A 206 27.55 9.34 -32.96
C SER A 206 26.17 8.86 -33.42
N MET A 207 25.23 8.73 -32.48
CA MET A 207 23.82 8.39 -32.77
C MET A 207 22.89 9.18 -31.83
N GLU A 208 21.81 9.74 -32.36
CA GLU A 208 20.80 10.47 -31.60
C GLU A 208 19.52 9.65 -31.45
N PHE A 209 18.87 9.71 -30.29
CA PHE A 209 17.57 9.05 -30.07
C PHE A 209 16.42 9.94 -30.53
N ASN A 210 15.53 9.40 -31.37
CA ASN A 210 14.25 10.02 -31.64
C ASN A 210 13.29 9.75 -30.47
N PHE A 211 13.19 10.71 -29.55
CA PHE A 211 12.33 10.60 -28.36
C PHE A 211 10.84 10.81 -28.62
N ASP A 212 10.45 11.41 -29.75
CA ASP A 212 9.04 11.46 -30.15
C ASP A 212 8.57 10.06 -30.60
N GLU A 213 9.48 9.26 -31.18
CA GLU A 213 9.23 7.89 -31.64
C GLU A 213 9.37 6.77 -30.60
N THR A 214 8.86 5.59 -30.93
CA THR A 214 8.82 4.42 -30.03
C THR A 214 10.16 3.67 -29.94
N VAL A 215 10.29 2.78 -28.94
CA VAL A 215 11.43 1.84 -28.80
C VAL A 215 11.64 0.95 -30.04
N THR A 216 10.57 0.68 -30.78
CA THR A 216 10.55 -0.17 -31.97
C THR A 216 10.89 0.57 -33.27
N TYR A 217 10.98 1.90 -33.24
CA TYR A 217 11.45 2.70 -34.36
C TYR A 217 12.88 2.31 -34.73
N GLU A 218 13.20 2.30 -36.03
CA GLU A 218 14.38 1.60 -36.55
C GLU A 218 15.70 2.16 -36.00
N GLU A 219 15.86 3.48 -35.95
CA GLU A 219 17.02 4.17 -35.40
C GLU A 219 17.19 3.87 -33.90
N ASN A 220 16.13 4.07 -33.11
CA ASN A 220 16.11 3.79 -31.67
C ASN A 220 16.47 2.33 -31.39
N ALA A 221 15.91 1.40 -32.17
CA ALA A 221 16.17 -0.03 -32.04
C ALA A 221 17.58 -0.42 -32.51
N ALA A 222 18.16 0.28 -33.49
CA ALA A 222 19.53 0.08 -33.94
C ALA A 222 20.53 0.49 -32.85
N ILE A 223 20.36 1.68 -32.25
CA ILE A 223 21.18 2.18 -31.13
C ILE A 223 21.13 1.17 -29.96
N ILE A 224 19.93 0.76 -29.55
CA ILE A 224 19.72 -0.22 -28.47
C ILE A 224 20.40 -1.57 -28.78
N ARG A 225 20.31 -2.06 -30.02
CA ARG A 225 20.98 -3.31 -30.44
C ARG A 225 22.51 -3.16 -30.44
N HIS A 226 23.02 -2.02 -30.88
CA HIS A 226 24.46 -1.74 -30.93
C HIS A 226 25.09 -1.68 -29.54
N ILE A 227 24.46 -0.97 -28.59
CA ILE A 227 24.90 -0.93 -27.18
C ILE A 227 24.88 -2.33 -26.56
N ALA A 228 23.82 -3.10 -26.81
CA ALA A 228 23.73 -4.48 -26.33
C ALA A 228 24.83 -5.39 -26.93
N ASP A 229 25.26 -5.16 -28.18
CA ASP A 229 26.41 -5.86 -28.77
C ASP A 229 27.74 -5.45 -28.15
N LEU A 230 27.98 -4.16 -27.89
CA LEU A 230 29.21 -3.67 -27.26
C LEU A 230 29.39 -4.24 -25.85
N VAL A 231 28.39 -4.04 -24.98
CA VAL A 231 28.43 -4.57 -23.61
C VAL A 231 28.50 -6.09 -23.59
N TYR A 232 27.83 -6.79 -24.51
CA TYR A 232 27.95 -8.25 -24.60
C TYR A 232 29.38 -8.68 -24.95
N LYS A 233 30.03 -8.05 -25.94
CA LYS A 233 31.41 -8.38 -26.33
C LYS A 233 32.43 -8.08 -25.23
N GLU A 234 32.29 -6.94 -24.55
CA GLU A 234 33.18 -6.55 -23.47
C GLU A 234 33.09 -7.50 -22.27
N GLN A 235 31.87 -7.84 -21.86
CA GLN A 235 31.62 -8.62 -20.65
C GLN A 235 31.66 -10.15 -20.86
N THR A 236 31.74 -10.62 -22.12
CA THR A 236 32.01 -12.04 -22.43
C THR A 236 33.48 -12.32 -22.77
N ASN A 237 34.30 -11.29 -23.03
CA ASN A 237 35.74 -11.43 -23.26
C ASN A 237 36.51 -11.43 -21.93
N ASP A 238 37.31 -12.47 -21.69
CA ASP A 238 38.04 -12.66 -20.43
C ASP A 238 38.99 -11.52 -20.04
N VAL A 239 39.44 -10.70 -21.00
CA VAL A 239 40.39 -9.60 -20.78
C VAL A 239 39.69 -8.28 -20.43
N SER A 240 38.51 -8.00 -21.01
CA SER A 240 37.77 -6.74 -20.84
C SER A 240 36.59 -6.84 -19.86
N ARG A 241 36.27 -8.05 -19.39
CA ARG A 241 35.16 -8.31 -18.47
C ARG A 241 35.40 -7.63 -17.11
N THR A 242 34.42 -6.85 -16.67
CA THR A 242 34.43 -6.13 -15.38
C THR A 242 33.40 -6.66 -14.38
N ILE A 243 32.49 -7.56 -14.78
CA ILE A 243 31.49 -8.13 -13.85
C ILE A 243 32.12 -8.99 -12.74
N THR A 244 31.61 -8.86 -11.52
CA THR A 244 32.18 -9.51 -10.32
C THR A 244 31.97 -11.04 -10.31
N HIS A 245 30.84 -11.53 -10.83
CA HIS A 245 30.47 -12.95 -10.80
C HIS A 245 30.40 -13.54 -12.23
N PRO A 246 31.53 -13.99 -12.81
CA PRO A 246 31.58 -14.53 -14.18
C PRO A 246 30.84 -15.87 -14.35
N ASP A 247 30.43 -16.52 -13.25
CA ASP A 247 29.54 -17.69 -13.23
C ASP A 247 28.07 -17.34 -13.54
N VAL A 248 27.71 -16.05 -13.51
CA VAL A 248 26.35 -15.59 -13.82
C VAL A 248 26.16 -15.41 -15.33
N ASN A 249 25.40 -16.34 -15.93
CA ASN A 249 24.99 -16.23 -17.32
C ASN A 249 24.03 -15.05 -17.55
N PHE A 250 24.30 -14.26 -18.59
CA PHE A 250 23.44 -13.21 -19.11
C PHE A 250 23.33 -13.33 -20.64
N THR A 251 22.29 -12.75 -21.24
CA THR A 251 22.10 -12.78 -22.69
C THR A 251 22.11 -11.37 -23.28
N LYS A 252 22.46 -11.22 -24.56
CA LYS A 252 22.28 -9.95 -25.29
C LYS A 252 20.85 -9.40 -25.17
N ARG A 253 19.84 -10.28 -25.07
CA ARG A 253 18.43 -9.88 -24.87
C ARG A 253 18.17 -9.25 -23.51
N ASP A 254 18.95 -9.60 -22.48
CA ASP A 254 18.87 -8.94 -21.17
C ASP A 254 19.39 -7.51 -21.27
N LEU A 255 20.53 -7.32 -21.95
CA LEU A 255 21.15 -6.01 -22.20
C LEU A 255 20.27 -5.12 -23.07
N GLU A 256 19.66 -5.66 -24.12
CA GLU A 256 18.66 -4.95 -24.91
C GLU A 256 17.49 -4.47 -24.04
N GLU A 257 16.96 -5.29 -23.13
CA GLU A 257 15.84 -4.85 -22.28
C GLU A 257 16.28 -3.82 -21.23
N PHE A 258 17.52 -3.86 -20.75
CA PHE A 258 18.08 -2.79 -19.92
C PHE A 258 18.18 -1.47 -20.69
N ALA A 259 18.69 -1.50 -21.92
CA ALA A 259 18.76 -0.31 -22.79
C ALA A 259 17.35 0.22 -23.15
N LYS A 260 16.40 -0.67 -23.47
CA LYS A 260 14.97 -0.32 -23.71
C LYS A 260 14.36 0.33 -22.47
N THR A 261 14.61 -0.21 -21.29
CA THR A 261 14.14 0.36 -20.02
C THR A 261 14.71 1.77 -19.82
N ARG A 262 15.99 1.98 -20.12
CA ARG A 262 16.61 3.30 -20.00
C ARG A 262 16.06 4.31 -21.01
N PHE A 263 15.91 3.93 -22.28
CA PHE A 263 15.26 4.76 -23.30
C PHE A 263 13.83 5.16 -22.86
N ARG A 264 13.01 4.22 -22.36
CA ARG A 264 11.66 4.53 -21.86
C ARG A 264 11.69 5.56 -20.72
N THR A 265 12.67 5.48 -19.82
CA THR A 265 12.87 6.48 -18.76
C THR A 265 13.21 7.85 -19.33
N TRP A 266 14.16 7.93 -20.28
CA TRP A 266 14.55 9.19 -20.92
C TRP A 266 13.42 9.79 -21.76
N LYS A 267 12.68 8.99 -22.53
CA LYS A 267 11.49 9.42 -23.27
C LYS A 267 10.41 10.01 -22.36
N ARG A 268 10.13 9.38 -21.21
CA ARG A 268 9.17 9.91 -20.22
C ARG A 268 9.63 11.28 -19.70
N ALA A 269 10.92 11.43 -19.37
CA ALA A 269 11.47 12.69 -18.88
C ALA A 269 11.46 13.80 -19.96
N TYR A 270 11.77 13.46 -21.22
CA TYR A 270 11.65 14.35 -22.38
C TYR A 270 10.20 14.83 -22.58
N GLN A 271 9.23 13.89 -22.54
CA GLN A 271 7.81 14.23 -22.63
C GLN A 271 7.35 15.12 -21.46
N ALA A 272 7.85 14.89 -20.24
CA ALA A 272 7.57 15.74 -19.09
C ALA A 272 8.25 17.12 -19.14
N GLN A 273 9.21 17.36 -20.04
CA GLN A 273 9.69 18.71 -20.35
C GLN A 273 8.83 19.42 -21.41
N LYS A 274 8.26 18.68 -22.38
CA LYS A 274 7.33 19.23 -23.39
C LYS A 274 5.92 19.52 -22.86
N ASP A 275 5.48 18.81 -21.83
CA ASP A 275 4.09 18.78 -21.36
C ASP A 275 4.01 19.15 -19.88
N GLU A 276 3.47 20.33 -19.58
CA GLU A 276 3.39 20.90 -18.22
C GLU A 276 2.53 20.05 -17.27
N LEU A 277 1.48 19.37 -17.77
CA LEU A 277 0.64 18.50 -16.95
C LEU A 277 1.43 17.25 -16.53
N LYS A 278 2.21 16.67 -17.45
CA LYS A 278 3.13 15.57 -17.12
C LYS A 278 4.27 16.02 -16.21
N LYS A 279 4.79 17.24 -16.39
CA LYS A 279 5.77 17.85 -15.47
C LYS A 279 5.23 17.90 -14.05
N ALA A 280 4.04 18.46 -13.85
CA ALA A 280 3.39 18.57 -12.54
C ALA A 280 3.10 17.18 -11.94
N ALA A 281 2.53 16.25 -12.71
CA ALA A 281 2.27 14.89 -12.27
C ALA A 281 3.57 14.12 -11.86
N GLN A 282 4.67 14.34 -12.58
CA GLN A 282 5.97 13.74 -12.24
C GLN A 282 6.56 14.35 -10.97
N LEU A 283 6.49 15.68 -10.79
CA LEU A 283 6.93 16.36 -9.57
C LEU A 283 6.13 15.93 -8.34
N ALA A 284 4.80 15.83 -8.45
CA ALA A 284 3.92 15.31 -7.41
C ALA A 284 4.27 13.85 -7.04
N ASN A 285 4.52 13.00 -8.04
CA ASN A 285 4.98 11.62 -7.83
C ASN A 285 6.35 11.55 -7.16
N GLN A 286 7.32 12.37 -7.56
CA GLN A 286 8.63 12.48 -6.90
C GLN A 286 8.47 12.93 -5.43
N ALA A 287 7.62 13.91 -5.15
CA ALA A 287 7.32 14.37 -3.79
C ALA A 287 6.70 13.24 -2.95
N ARG A 288 5.69 12.53 -3.48
CA ARG A 288 5.05 11.36 -2.85
C ARG A 288 6.05 10.24 -2.55
N ASN A 289 6.91 9.91 -3.51
CA ASN A 289 7.93 8.86 -3.36
C ASN A 289 9.01 9.26 -2.34
N ARG A 290 9.46 10.52 -2.34
CA ARG A 290 10.37 11.06 -1.31
C ARG A 290 9.73 10.99 0.08
N ARG A 291 8.44 11.32 0.22
CA ARG A 291 7.67 11.20 1.47
C ARG A 291 7.58 9.75 1.97
N ARG A 292 7.16 8.81 1.12
CA ARG A 292 7.03 7.38 1.48
C ARG A 292 8.37 6.79 1.93
N ARG A 293 9.47 7.05 1.20
CA ARG A 293 10.83 6.63 1.61
C ARG A 293 11.23 7.17 2.99
N ARG A 294 10.88 8.42 3.32
CA ARG A 294 11.14 9.01 4.66
C ARG A 294 10.32 8.31 5.76
N GLN A 295 9.09 7.87 5.47
CA GLN A 295 8.26 7.07 6.38
C GLN A 295 8.80 5.65 6.57
N GLU A 296 9.23 4.98 5.49
CA GLU A 296 9.87 3.66 5.54
C GLU A 296 11.16 3.68 6.38
N GLN A 297 12.02 4.69 6.18
CA GLN A 297 13.22 4.90 6.99
C GLN A 297 12.89 5.12 8.47
N LEU A 298 11.83 5.89 8.78
CA LEU A 298 11.34 6.05 10.16
C LEU A 298 10.89 4.72 10.78
N LYS A 299 10.10 3.92 10.04
CA LYS A 299 9.66 2.58 10.45
C LYS A 299 10.87 1.67 10.73
N GLN A 300 11.83 1.60 9.82
CA GLN A 300 13.04 0.80 9.96
C GLN A 300 13.88 1.22 11.18
N LEU A 301 14.13 2.52 11.36
CA LEU A 301 14.86 3.06 12.51
C LEU A 301 14.17 2.69 13.83
N ARG A 302 12.84 2.86 13.92
CA ARG A 302 12.03 2.48 15.09
C ARG A 302 12.03 0.97 15.34
N GLY A 303 12.07 0.16 14.27
CA GLY A 303 12.28 -1.29 14.32
C GLY A 303 13.53 -1.68 15.12
N THR A 304 14.63 -0.95 14.97
CA THR A 304 15.87 -1.19 15.75
C THR A 304 15.73 -0.96 17.26
N ALA A 305 14.69 -0.22 17.69
CA ALA A 305 14.41 0.10 19.09
C ALA A 305 13.43 -0.88 19.76
N VAL A 306 12.65 -1.65 18.99
CA VAL A 306 11.61 -2.59 19.47
C VAL A 306 12.06 -3.44 20.67
N LYS A 307 13.14 -4.23 20.52
CA LYS A 307 13.63 -5.13 21.59
C LYS A 307 13.99 -4.39 22.88
N ALA A 308 14.51 -3.16 22.77
CA ALA A 308 14.85 -2.34 23.93
C ALA A 308 13.60 -1.69 24.57
N TYR A 309 12.62 -1.30 23.77
CA TYR A 309 11.31 -0.85 24.25
C TYR A 309 10.60 -1.97 25.00
N GLN A 310 10.49 -3.15 24.41
CA GLN A 310 9.84 -4.33 25.00
C GLN A 310 10.51 -4.73 26.32
N LYS A 311 11.87 -4.71 26.40
CA LYS A 311 12.59 -4.96 27.66
C LYS A 311 12.21 -3.97 28.76
N ARG A 312 12.04 -2.68 28.42
CA ARG A 312 11.77 -1.56 29.35
C ARG A 312 10.30 -1.44 29.76
N PHE A 313 9.36 -1.61 28.83
CA PHE A 313 7.93 -1.35 29.02
C PHE A 313 7.05 -2.61 29.02
N LYS A 314 7.64 -3.80 28.79
CA LYS A 314 6.96 -5.11 28.74
C LYS A 314 5.87 -5.28 27.67
N VAL A 315 5.72 -4.30 26.78
CA VAL A 315 4.80 -4.32 25.63
C VAL A 315 5.63 -4.32 24.34
N ASP A 316 5.24 -5.12 23.35
CA ASP A 316 5.82 -5.09 22.01
C ASP A 316 5.15 -4.01 21.15
N PRO A 317 5.87 -2.98 20.68
CA PRO A 317 5.33 -1.95 19.80
C PRO A 317 5.37 -2.32 18.31
N SER A 318 5.88 -3.51 17.93
CA SER A 318 5.96 -3.95 16.52
C SER A 318 4.64 -3.83 15.74
N PRO A 319 3.46 -4.18 16.30
CA PRO A 319 2.19 -4.10 15.56
C PRO A 319 1.81 -2.68 15.11
N VAL A 320 2.34 -1.63 15.75
CA VAL A 320 2.05 -0.23 15.38
C VAL A 320 3.13 0.42 14.50
N LEU A 321 4.12 -0.36 14.04
CA LEU A 321 5.18 0.09 13.12
C LEU A 321 4.80 -0.12 11.66
N LEU A 322 3.68 0.46 11.26
CA LEU A 322 3.21 0.49 9.87
C LEU A 322 3.67 1.77 9.17
N THR A 323 4.04 1.69 7.89
CA THR A 323 4.60 2.83 7.13
C THR A 323 3.63 4.00 7.10
N ASP A 324 2.36 3.71 6.85
CA ASP A 324 1.29 4.71 6.70
C ASP A 324 0.91 5.36 8.05
N TRP A 325 1.36 4.78 9.17
CA TRP A 325 1.17 5.33 10.51
C TRP A 325 2.35 6.22 10.94
N MET A 326 3.42 6.28 10.17
CA MET A 326 4.56 7.16 10.44
C MET A 326 4.21 8.61 10.06
N SER A 327 4.68 9.56 10.88
CA SER A 327 4.56 11.00 10.57
C SER A 327 5.20 11.35 9.23
N GLU A 328 4.53 12.20 8.48
CA GLU A 328 5.09 12.76 7.25
C GLU A 328 6.25 13.71 7.59
N ALA A 329 7.25 13.72 6.72
CA ALA A 329 8.36 14.66 6.78
C ALA A 329 8.46 15.33 5.41
N CYS A 330 7.90 16.54 5.30
CA CYS A 330 7.76 17.28 4.05
C CYS A 330 8.77 18.43 3.98
N SER A 331 9.21 18.75 2.77
CA SER A 331 10.14 19.86 2.51
C SER A 331 9.45 21.03 1.80
N ASP A 332 8.50 20.71 0.92
CA ASP A 332 7.93 21.64 -0.05
C ASP A 332 6.41 21.36 -0.17
N TRP A 333 5.60 22.42 -0.27
CA TRP A 333 4.13 22.36 -0.27
C TRP A 333 3.45 23.25 -1.32
N SER A 334 4.20 23.96 -2.15
CA SER A 334 3.67 24.79 -3.22
C SER A 334 4.45 24.53 -4.51
N ASP A 335 3.77 24.60 -5.64
CA ASP A 335 4.41 24.65 -6.95
C ASP A 335 4.90 26.08 -7.26
N GLU A 336 4.22 27.09 -6.72
CA GLU A 336 4.59 28.51 -6.77
C GLU A 336 5.81 28.81 -5.88
N GLU A 337 6.80 29.50 -6.45
CA GLU A 337 8.11 29.76 -5.84
C GLU A 337 8.03 30.60 -4.57
N GLU A 338 7.30 31.72 -4.60
CA GLU A 338 7.16 32.62 -3.46
C GLU A 338 6.56 31.90 -2.24
N ALA A 339 5.51 31.10 -2.45
CA ALA A 339 4.88 30.31 -1.39
C ALA A 339 5.79 29.17 -0.88
N ARG A 340 6.69 28.61 -1.71
CA ARG A 340 7.75 27.69 -1.23
C ARG A 340 8.72 28.41 -0.31
N ASP A 341 9.17 29.61 -0.67
CA ASP A 341 10.20 30.30 0.08
C ASP A 341 9.68 30.95 1.36
N VAL A 342 8.43 31.45 1.38
CA VAL A 342 7.73 31.81 2.63
C VAL A 342 7.61 30.60 3.56
N HIS A 343 7.30 29.41 3.04
CA HIS A 343 7.25 28.19 3.84
C HIS A 343 8.64 27.76 4.36
N ARG A 344 9.68 27.88 3.54
CA ARG A 344 11.09 27.63 3.90
C ARG A 344 11.55 28.55 5.03
N GLN A 345 11.26 29.86 4.92
CA GLN A 345 11.56 30.85 5.95
C GLN A 345 10.84 30.51 7.26
N LEU A 346 9.54 30.22 7.22
CA LEU A 346 8.77 29.81 8.41
C LEU A 346 9.36 28.56 9.09
N LEU A 347 9.81 27.57 8.32
CA LEU A 347 10.49 26.39 8.84
C LEU A 347 11.85 26.73 9.47
N ALA A 348 12.64 27.61 8.84
CA ALA A 348 13.94 28.03 9.35
C ALA A 348 13.82 28.85 10.65
N THR A 349 12.91 29.83 10.69
CA THR A 349 12.62 30.62 11.90
C THR A 349 12.16 29.72 13.05
N LYS A 350 11.24 28.78 12.81
CA LYS A 350 10.76 27.86 13.85
C LYS A 350 11.77 26.74 14.19
N ALA A 351 12.72 26.46 13.31
CA ALA A 351 13.90 25.65 13.63
C ALA A 351 14.90 26.40 14.50
N GLY A 352 14.85 27.74 14.55
CA GLY A 352 15.92 28.57 15.12
C GLY A 352 17.23 28.31 14.39
N LEU A 353 17.22 28.43 13.05
CA LEU A 353 18.46 28.52 12.27
C LEU A 353 19.00 29.95 12.28
N THR A 354 20.32 30.11 12.16
CA THR A 354 20.94 31.41 11.89
C THR A 354 20.74 31.82 10.43
N GLN A 355 20.95 33.11 10.13
CA GLN A 355 20.91 33.60 8.75
C GLN A 355 21.98 32.90 7.88
N GLU A 356 23.17 32.65 8.45
CA GLU A 356 24.26 31.88 7.81
C GLU A 356 23.82 30.45 7.49
N GLU A 357 23.19 29.72 8.42
CA GLU A 357 22.65 28.37 8.18
C GLU A 357 21.54 28.35 7.10
N ILE A 358 20.80 29.45 6.95
CA ILE A 358 19.77 29.60 5.90
C ILE A 358 20.44 29.82 4.54
N GLU A 359 21.49 30.65 4.47
CA GLU A 359 22.27 30.94 3.27
C GLU A 359 23.12 29.73 2.81
N GLU A 360 23.65 28.94 3.76
CA GLU A 360 24.24 27.61 3.52
C GLU A 360 23.22 26.55 3.06
N GLY A 361 21.92 26.87 3.07
CA GLY A 361 20.87 26.00 2.56
C GLY A 361 20.54 24.80 3.47
N VAL A 362 20.71 24.93 4.79
CA VAL A 362 20.44 23.85 5.76
C VAL A 362 19.00 23.34 5.65
N LYS A 363 18.84 22.09 5.18
CA LYS A 363 17.53 21.50 4.87
C LYS A 363 16.74 21.12 6.13
N VAL A 364 15.76 21.96 6.49
CA VAL A 364 14.72 21.68 7.50
C VAL A 364 13.54 20.94 6.86
N LEU A 365 12.91 20.02 7.61
CA LEU A 365 11.67 19.36 7.20
C LEU A 365 10.53 19.68 8.17
N GLU A 366 9.34 19.92 7.63
CA GLU A 366 8.11 19.91 8.41
C GLU A 366 7.76 18.48 8.83
N ARG A 367 7.59 18.25 10.13
CA ARG A 367 7.00 17.03 10.69
C ARG A 367 5.50 17.25 10.83
N ARG A 368 4.69 16.48 10.10
CA ARG A 368 3.23 16.43 10.32
C ARG A 368 2.81 15.17 11.07
N SER A 369 1.97 15.32 12.08
CA SER A 369 1.18 14.22 12.65
C SER A 369 0.03 13.87 11.70
N LEU A 370 -0.53 12.67 11.85
CA LEU A 370 -1.82 12.34 11.22
C LEU A 370 -2.92 12.76 12.18
N ALA A 371 -3.96 13.45 11.72
CA ALA A 371 -5.01 14.03 12.57
C ALA A 371 -5.75 12.96 13.39
N TRP A 372 -6.01 11.80 12.77
CA TRP A 372 -6.62 10.65 13.44
C TRP A 372 -5.75 10.03 14.53
N ARG A 373 -4.44 10.33 14.63
CA ARG A 373 -3.53 9.59 15.51
C ARG A 373 -3.65 10.01 16.97
N SER A 374 -3.90 9.04 17.85
CA SER A 374 -4.02 9.29 19.29
C SER A 374 -2.72 9.79 19.93
N GLY A 375 -2.86 10.54 21.03
CA GLY A 375 -1.74 10.93 21.88
C GLY A 375 -0.98 9.73 22.47
N GLN A 376 -1.66 8.59 22.67
CA GLN A 376 -1.04 7.35 23.17
C GLN A 376 -0.08 6.76 22.12
N LEU A 377 -0.52 6.62 20.86
CA LEU A 377 0.35 6.13 19.79
C LEU A 377 1.50 7.12 19.53
N CYS A 378 1.25 8.43 19.55
CA CYS A 378 2.30 9.44 19.53
C CYS A 378 3.35 9.25 20.64
N SER A 379 2.92 8.91 21.87
CA SER A 379 3.83 8.61 23.00
C SER A 379 4.68 7.36 22.76
N VAL A 380 4.09 6.27 22.23
CA VAL A 380 4.84 5.05 21.88
C VAL A 380 5.92 5.34 20.84
N LEU A 381 5.57 6.06 19.78
CA LEU A 381 6.50 6.42 18.71
C LEU A 381 7.62 7.37 19.20
N ALA A 382 7.30 8.34 20.04
CA ALA A 382 8.28 9.25 20.65
C ALA A 382 9.27 8.52 21.58
N LYS A 383 8.78 7.57 22.38
CA LYS A 383 9.64 6.71 23.24
C LYS A 383 10.58 5.83 22.42
N LEU A 384 10.14 5.34 21.25
CA LEU A 384 11.02 4.62 20.32
C LEU A 384 12.09 5.55 19.74
N ASP A 385 11.72 6.76 19.31
CA ASP A 385 12.68 7.75 18.80
C ASP A 385 13.74 8.13 19.86
N GLN A 386 13.35 8.28 21.12
CA GLN A 386 14.30 8.48 22.24
C GLN A 386 15.30 7.31 22.35
N ILE A 387 14.83 6.07 22.29
CA ILE A 387 15.72 4.88 22.35
C ILE A 387 16.70 4.87 21.16
N VAL A 388 16.25 5.20 19.94
CA VAL A 388 17.12 5.33 18.76
C VAL A 388 18.19 6.40 18.97
N GLN A 389 17.81 7.57 19.51
CA GLN A 389 18.75 8.65 19.80
C GLN A 389 19.78 8.28 20.87
N THR A 390 19.36 7.65 21.98
CA THR A 390 20.28 7.17 23.02
C THR A 390 21.28 6.15 22.47
N LYS A 391 20.82 5.18 21.65
CA LYS A 391 21.70 4.22 20.98
C LYS A 391 22.73 4.90 20.09
N ARG A 392 22.30 5.86 19.25
CA ARG A 392 23.21 6.60 18.36
C ARG A 392 24.26 7.39 19.14
N LYS A 393 23.85 8.14 20.17
CA LYS A 393 24.78 8.89 21.03
C LYS A 393 25.83 7.98 21.67
N GLY A 394 25.43 6.81 22.18
CA GLY A 394 26.34 5.81 22.74
C GLY A 394 27.29 5.14 21.74
N GLN A 395 27.03 5.28 20.43
CA GLN A 395 27.90 4.79 19.35
C GLN A 395 28.78 5.90 18.74
N GLY A 396 28.77 7.12 19.29
CA GLY A 396 29.44 8.28 18.68
C GLY A 396 28.81 8.72 17.34
N ASN A 397 27.65 8.16 16.97
CA ASN A 397 27.00 8.46 15.70
C ASN A 397 26.39 9.87 15.72
N ALA A 398 26.67 10.64 14.66
CA ALA A 398 26.13 11.98 14.47
C ALA A 398 24.59 12.02 14.60
N PRO A 399 24.02 13.16 15.05
CA PRO A 399 22.57 13.37 15.07
C PRO A 399 21.96 13.21 13.67
N ILE A 400 20.64 13.02 13.62
CA ILE A 400 19.91 12.87 12.34
C ILE A 400 20.11 14.17 11.53
N LYS A 401 20.74 14.06 10.35
CA LYS A 401 21.23 15.19 9.53
C LYS A 401 20.18 16.26 9.15
N MET A 402 18.89 15.95 9.23
CA MET A 402 17.81 16.88 8.86
C MET A 402 16.99 17.25 10.10
N LYS A 403 17.01 18.53 10.46
CA LYS A 403 16.22 19.12 11.55
C LYS A 403 14.74 19.01 11.19
N ARG A 404 13.90 18.60 12.14
CA ARG A 404 12.46 18.36 11.91
C ARG A 404 11.63 19.22 12.85
N VAL A 405 10.75 20.04 12.28
CA VAL A 405 9.98 21.06 13.00
C VAL A 405 8.49 20.78 12.84
N ASP A 406 7.73 20.93 13.92
CA ASP A 406 6.30 20.73 13.92
C ASP A 406 5.58 22.07 13.75
N LEU A 407 4.93 22.29 12.60
CA LEU A 407 4.14 23.51 12.34
C LEU A 407 2.69 23.43 12.86
N GLN A 408 2.32 22.38 13.60
CA GLN A 408 0.95 22.14 14.09
C GLN A 408 -0.09 22.05 12.95
N ARG A 409 0.33 21.58 11.78
CA ARG A 409 -0.52 21.30 10.62
C ARG A 409 -0.65 19.78 10.48
N PRO A 410 -1.58 19.11 11.18
CA PRO A 410 -1.76 17.67 11.04
C PRO A 410 -2.30 17.34 9.63
N CYS A 411 -1.94 16.18 9.11
CA CYS A 411 -2.52 15.68 7.87
C CYS A 411 -3.92 15.14 8.14
N THR A 412 -4.92 15.70 7.45
CA THR A 412 -6.35 15.40 7.58
C THR A 412 -6.80 14.13 6.86
N GLY A 413 -5.87 13.43 6.19
CA GLY A 413 -6.17 12.17 5.50
C GLY A 413 -6.70 11.10 6.44
N VAL A 414 -7.59 10.26 5.93
CA VAL A 414 -8.32 9.25 6.71
C VAL A 414 -7.42 8.15 7.29
N PRO A 415 -7.79 7.55 8.42
CA PRO A 415 -7.17 6.34 8.95
C PRO A 415 -7.31 5.16 7.95
N PRO A 416 -6.25 4.36 7.69
CA PRO A 416 -6.41 3.08 6.96
C PRO A 416 -7.34 2.12 7.73
N SER A 417 -8.19 1.39 7.00
CA SER A 417 -9.36 0.63 7.49
C SER A 417 -9.12 -0.47 8.55
N LYS A 418 -7.89 -0.66 9.03
CA LYS A 418 -7.54 -1.57 10.13
C LYS A 418 -6.61 -0.87 11.11
N ILE A 419 -7.19 -0.21 12.11
CA ILE A 419 -6.48 0.49 13.19
C ILE A 419 -6.92 -0.01 14.56
N TYR A 420 -5.99 -0.06 15.51
CA TYR A 420 -6.31 -0.39 16.91
C TYR A 420 -7.07 0.77 17.58
N PRO A 421 -8.12 0.51 18.38
CA PRO A 421 -8.88 1.57 19.04
C PRO A 421 -8.06 2.54 19.91
N PHE A 422 -6.94 2.09 20.50
CA PHE A 422 -6.05 2.98 21.26
C PHE A 422 -5.20 3.92 20.39
N ALA A 423 -5.08 3.63 19.09
CA ALA A 423 -4.28 4.38 18.14
C ALA A 423 -5.06 5.51 17.43
N ILE A 424 -6.39 5.52 17.51
CA ILE A 424 -7.25 6.59 16.97
C ILE A 424 -7.58 7.66 18.03
N SER A 425 -7.70 8.91 17.59
CA SER A 425 -8.03 10.06 18.42
C SER A 425 -9.54 10.18 18.60
N MET A 426 -10.01 10.14 19.85
CA MET A 426 -11.44 10.33 20.16
C MET A 426 -11.97 11.72 19.79
N ALA A 427 -11.10 12.72 19.57
CA ALA A 427 -11.52 14.01 19.01
C ALA A 427 -11.85 13.86 17.51
N TRP A 428 -10.93 13.25 16.76
CA TRP A 428 -11.11 12.98 15.33
C TRP A 428 -12.34 12.09 15.05
N VAL A 429 -12.57 11.06 15.86
CA VAL A 429 -13.78 10.20 15.76
C VAL A 429 -15.08 10.98 15.98
N LYS A 430 -15.08 12.03 16.81
CA LYS A 430 -16.26 12.89 17.01
C LYS A 430 -16.47 13.90 15.88
N GLU A 431 -15.39 14.29 15.21
CA GLU A 431 -15.40 15.16 14.03
C GLU A 431 -15.79 14.40 12.75
N HIS A 432 -15.60 13.07 12.75
CA HIS A 432 -15.85 12.17 11.61
C HIS A 432 -16.60 10.88 12.01
N PRO A 433 -17.81 10.97 12.60
CA PRO A 433 -18.61 9.79 12.92
C PRO A 433 -18.93 8.94 11.67
N GLU A 434 -19.15 9.58 10.52
CA GLU A 434 -19.50 8.95 9.25
C GLU A 434 -18.41 8.01 8.68
N LEU A 435 -17.16 8.13 9.14
CA LEU A 435 -16.03 7.32 8.69
C LEU A 435 -15.73 6.11 9.59
N MET A 436 -16.64 5.80 10.53
CA MET A 436 -16.46 4.76 11.55
C MET A 436 -17.54 3.66 11.51
N ASP A 437 -18.54 3.79 10.64
CA ASP A 437 -19.64 2.84 10.44
C ASP A 437 -19.41 1.88 9.24
N GLU A 438 -18.21 1.91 8.62
CA GLU A 438 -17.71 0.98 7.58
C GLU A 438 -16.59 0.05 8.10
#